data_AF-A0A0S4WKP8-F1
#
_entry.id   AF-A0A0S4WKP8-F1
#
_cell.length_a   1.000
_cell.length_b   1.000
_cell.length_c   1.000
_cell.angle_alpha   90.00
_cell.angle_beta   90.00
_cell.angle_gamma   90.00
#
_symmetry.space_group_name_H-M   'P 1'
#
loop_
_entity.id
_entity.type
_entity.pdbx_description
1 polymer ?
#
loop_
_entity_poly.entity_id
_entity_poly.type
_entity_poly.pdbx_seq_one_letter_code
_entity_poly.pdbx_strand_id
1 'polypeptide(L)'
;MMKWWWSGMVLAGLAVGAQAQEMTPGQWEGQMSFSINGKPVSMPDEQGRQHASVTHTDCIAPKDAVDVRAAFERSFVRDMPGCRITRWSHTLGTLKVAVSCDATHTGGPGTMEASGPLSATRFDIAGTSRVQHPQFGPVTSGFRYQGRYLGACKS
;
A
#
# COMPACT_ATOMS: atom_id res chain seq x y z
N MET A 1 58.77 -1.56 26.41
CA MET A 1 58.22 -0.99 25.16
C MET A 1 57.21 -1.98 24.59
N MET A 2 56.02 -1.47 24.21
CA MET A 2 54.87 -2.04 23.47
C MET A 2 54.62 -3.57 23.59
N LYS A 3 53.58 -4.08 24.29
CA LYS A 3 52.12 -3.95 24.08
C LYS A 3 51.69 -4.63 22.77
N TRP A 4 50.80 -5.63 22.84
CA TRP A 4 49.50 -5.73 22.14
C TRP A 4 48.85 -7.08 22.44
N TRP A 5 47.84 -7.03 23.31
CA TRP A 5 46.93 -8.13 23.63
C TRP A 5 45.82 -8.23 22.58
N TRP A 6 45.32 -9.46 22.49
CA TRP A 6 44.22 -9.93 21.66
C TRP A 6 42.97 -9.06 21.80
N SER A 7 42.17 -8.97 20.73
CA SER A 7 40.72 -9.25 20.81
C SER A 7 40.11 -9.24 19.41
N GLY A 8 39.38 -10.31 19.11
CA GLY A 8 38.73 -10.54 17.84
C GLY A 8 37.73 -9.46 17.47
N MET A 9 37.78 -9.04 16.21
CA MET A 9 36.65 -8.40 15.55
C MET A 9 35.59 -9.47 15.32
N VAL A 10 34.61 -9.52 16.22
CA VAL A 10 33.31 -10.14 15.95
C VAL A 10 32.68 -9.33 14.81
N LEU A 11 32.74 -9.87 13.60
CA LEU A 11 31.84 -9.50 12.51
C LEU A 11 30.43 -9.91 12.94
N ALA A 12 29.80 -9.07 13.76
CA ALA A 12 28.36 -9.10 13.93
C ALA A 12 27.77 -8.65 12.59
N GLY A 13 27.58 -9.62 11.70
CA GLY A 13 26.78 -9.44 10.51
C GLY A 13 25.45 -8.86 10.94
N LEU A 14 25.20 -7.62 10.57
CA LEU A 14 23.89 -7.01 10.59
C LEU A 14 23.03 -7.82 9.63
N ALA A 15 22.48 -8.94 10.12
CA ALA A 15 21.25 -9.48 9.60
C ALA A 15 20.21 -8.40 9.87
N VAL A 16 20.10 -7.45 8.94
CA VAL A 16 18.90 -6.66 8.76
C VAL A 16 17.85 -7.68 8.35
N GLY A 17 17.27 -8.35 9.35
CA GLY A 17 16.05 -9.11 9.15
C GLY A 17 15.11 -8.11 8.49
N ALA A 18 14.71 -8.40 7.25
CA ALA A 18 13.62 -7.70 6.63
C ALA A 18 12.45 -7.84 7.59
N GLN A 19 12.21 -6.81 8.41
CA GLN A 19 11.05 -6.80 9.28
C GLN A 19 9.88 -6.92 8.31
N ALA A 20 9.17 -8.03 8.41
CA ALA A 20 7.93 -8.18 7.69
C ALA A 20 7.08 -6.95 8.07
N GLN A 21 6.44 -6.33 7.09
CA GLN A 21 5.61 -5.17 7.36
C GLN A 21 4.44 -5.64 8.21
N GLU A 22 4.49 -5.34 9.50
CA GLU A 22 3.48 -5.79 10.42
C GLU A 22 2.39 -4.72 10.54
N MET A 23 1.17 -5.11 10.20
CA MET A 23 -0.05 -4.48 10.64
C MET A 23 -0.59 -5.27 11.84
N THR A 24 -1.31 -4.60 12.74
CA THR A 24 -2.01 -5.29 13.83
C THR A 24 -3.23 -6.01 13.25
N PRO A 25 -3.41 -7.32 13.47
CA PRO A 25 -4.63 -8.00 13.06
C PRO A 25 -5.84 -7.52 13.86
N GLY A 26 -7.01 -7.47 13.22
CA GLY A 26 -8.25 -7.01 13.83
C GLY A 26 -9.01 -6.05 12.93
N GLN A 27 -9.89 -5.26 13.53
CA GLN A 27 -10.75 -4.31 12.82
C GLN A 27 -9.98 -3.03 12.47
N TRP A 28 -10.10 -2.59 11.22
CA TRP A 28 -9.51 -1.38 10.69
C TRP A 28 -10.57 -0.50 10.05
N GLU A 29 -10.43 0.81 10.21
CA GLU A 29 -11.15 1.80 9.42
C GLU A 29 -10.21 2.33 8.34
N GLY A 30 -10.68 2.34 7.10
CA GLY A 30 -9.97 2.90 5.96
C GLY A 30 -10.76 4.03 5.32
N GLN A 31 -10.07 5.07 4.86
CA GLN A 31 -10.64 6.21 4.15
C GLN A 31 -9.86 6.43 2.85
N MET A 32 -10.56 6.41 1.72
CA MET A 32 -9.97 6.54 0.39
C MET A 32 -10.55 7.74 -0.35
N SER A 33 -9.70 8.55 -0.96
CA SER A 33 -10.09 9.66 -1.84
C SER A 33 -9.33 9.59 -3.16
N PHE A 34 -9.95 10.11 -4.23
CA PHE A 34 -9.40 10.07 -5.58
C PHE A 34 -9.39 11.46 -6.22
N SER A 35 -8.52 11.60 -7.21
CA SER A 35 -8.48 12.74 -8.10
C SER A 35 -8.23 12.28 -9.53
N ILE A 36 -8.77 13.00 -10.50
CA ILE A 36 -8.48 12.83 -11.92
C ILE A 36 -7.94 14.16 -12.43
N ASN A 37 -6.76 14.11 -13.06
CA ASN A 37 -6.05 15.29 -13.54
C ASN A 37 -5.92 16.39 -12.47
N GLY A 38 -5.64 15.98 -11.23
CA GLY A 38 -5.48 16.88 -10.08
C GLY A 38 -6.77 17.42 -9.46
N LYS A 39 -7.94 17.09 -10.02
CA LYS A 39 -9.25 17.50 -9.47
C LYS A 39 -9.84 16.38 -8.62
N PRO A 40 -10.25 16.63 -7.36
CA PRO A 40 -10.93 15.63 -6.55
C PRO A 40 -12.17 15.06 -7.25
N VAL A 41 -12.39 13.77 -7.10
CA VAL A 41 -13.57 13.07 -7.61
C VAL A 41 -14.45 12.69 -6.44
N SER A 42 -15.70 13.13 -6.47
CA SER A 42 -16.71 12.66 -5.54
C SER A 42 -17.20 11.27 -5.97
N MET A 43 -17.37 10.39 -4.99
CA MET A 43 -17.90 9.04 -5.18
C MET A 43 -19.26 8.93 -4.49
N PRO A 44 -20.26 8.29 -5.12
CA PRO A 44 -21.51 7.97 -4.46
C PRO A 44 -21.30 6.93 -3.35
N ASP A 45 -21.95 7.13 -2.20
CA ASP A 45 -22.13 6.06 -1.21
C ASP A 45 -23.29 5.12 -1.61
N GLU A 46 -23.59 4.12 -0.78
CA GLU A 46 -24.71 3.18 -0.98
C GLU A 46 -26.09 3.87 -1.07
N GLN A 47 -26.18 5.12 -0.58
CA GLN A 47 -27.39 5.95 -0.58
C GLN A 47 -27.37 6.96 -1.73
N GLY A 48 -26.38 6.90 -2.63
CA GLY A 48 -26.21 7.80 -3.77
C GLY A 48 -25.68 9.19 -3.43
N ARG A 49 -25.31 9.46 -2.16
CA ARG A 49 -24.76 10.75 -1.75
C ARG A 49 -23.32 10.89 -2.19
N GLN A 50 -22.95 12.06 -2.68
CA GLN A 50 -21.62 12.33 -3.20
C GLN A 50 -20.65 12.68 -2.06
N HIS A 51 -19.59 11.89 -1.89
CA HIS A 51 -18.55 12.12 -0.89
C HIS A 51 -17.19 12.28 -1.54
N ALA A 52 -16.38 13.20 -1.02
CA ALA A 52 -14.99 13.38 -1.47
C ALA A 52 -14.08 12.20 -1.06
N SER A 53 -14.54 11.35 -0.14
CA SER A 53 -13.84 10.16 0.32
C SER A 53 -14.84 9.07 0.71
N VAL A 54 -14.46 7.81 0.49
CA VAL A 54 -15.22 6.65 0.96
C VAL A 54 -14.53 6.07 2.19
N THR A 55 -15.30 5.90 3.26
CA THR A 55 -14.86 5.22 4.48
C THR A 55 -15.40 3.80 4.49
N HIS A 56 -14.56 2.83 4.84
CA HIS A 56 -14.93 1.43 5.02
C HIS A 56 -14.34 0.89 6.31
N THR A 57 -14.85 -0.25 6.75
CA THR A 57 -14.33 -0.97 7.90
C THR A 57 -14.16 -2.44 7.53
N ASP A 58 -12.95 -2.96 7.69
CA ASP A 58 -12.59 -4.33 7.35
C ASP A 58 -11.92 -5.04 8.52
N CYS A 59 -12.10 -6.37 8.57
CA CYS A 59 -11.38 -7.23 9.51
C CYS A 59 -10.16 -7.83 8.82
N ILE A 60 -8.95 -7.49 9.29
CA ILE A 60 -7.69 -8.03 8.80
C ILE A 60 -7.31 -9.26 9.62
N ALA A 61 -7.22 -10.42 8.95
CA ALA A 61 -6.82 -11.66 9.58
C ALA A 61 -5.32 -11.67 9.94
N PRO A 62 -4.90 -12.41 10.99
CA PRO A 62 -3.48 -12.54 11.38
C PRO A 62 -2.53 -12.85 10.23
N LYS A 63 -2.91 -13.76 9.34
CA LYS A 63 -2.09 -14.16 8.18
C LYS A 63 -1.83 -13.03 7.18
N ASP A 64 -2.74 -12.05 7.09
CA ASP A 64 -2.63 -10.92 6.16
C ASP A 64 -1.90 -9.75 6.83
N ALA A 65 -1.92 -9.70 8.16
CA ALA A 65 -1.31 -8.64 8.96
C ALA A 65 0.22 -8.81 9.11
N VAL A 66 0.72 -10.05 9.09
CA VAL A 66 2.16 -10.37 9.17
C VAL A 66 2.88 -10.32 7.82
N ASP A 67 2.15 -10.35 6.71
CA ASP A 67 2.71 -10.25 5.35
C ASP A 67 1.82 -9.37 4.48
N VAL A 68 1.92 -8.05 4.73
CA VAL A 68 1.17 -7.03 4.00
C VAL A 68 1.45 -7.09 2.51
N ARG A 69 2.67 -7.46 2.10
CA ARG A 69 3.01 -7.60 0.68
C ARG A 69 2.20 -8.72 0.04
N ALA A 70 2.22 -9.92 0.61
CA ALA A 70 1.46 -11.05 0.08
C ALA A 70 -0.05 -10.79 0.10
N ALA A 71 -0.56 -10.11 1.13
CA ALA A 71 -1.95 -9.68 1.17
C ALA A 71 -2.28 -8.71 0.02
N PHE A 72 -1.40 -7.73 -0.24
CA PHE A 72 -1.55 -6.77 -1.33
C PHE A 72 -1.49 -7.45 -2.71
N GLU A 73 -0.54 -8.36 -2.92
CA GLU A 73 -0.42 -9.15 -4.15
C GLU A 73 -1.69 -9.99 -4.42
N ARG A 74 -2.25 -10.64 -3.39
CA ARG A 74 -3.52 -11.38 -3.51
C ARG A 74 -4.69 -10.48 -3.92
N SER A 75 -4.82 -9.30 -3.31
CA SER A 75 -5.87 -8.34 -3.66
C SER A 75 -5.68 -7.82 -5.08
N PHE A 76 -4.45 -7.56 -5.52
CA PHE A 76 -4.17 -7.13 -6.89
C PHE A 76 -4.61 -8.14 -7.94
N VAL A 77 -4.32 -9.42 -7.73
CA VAL A 77 -4.75 -10.48 -8.65
C VAL A 77 -6.28 -10.55 -8.78
N ARG A 78 -7.00 -10.30 -7.68
CA ARG A 78 -8.47 -10.33 -7.65
C ARG A 78 -9.10 -9.06 -8.24
N ASP A 79 -8.64 -7.90 -7.81
CA ASP A 79 -9.32 -6.61 -8.02
C ASP A 79 -8.74 -5.81 -9.19
N MET A 80 -7.48 -6.06 -9.56
CA MET A 80 -6.76 -5.36 -10.62
C MET A 80 -6.09 -6.36 -11.58
N PRO A 81 -6.88 -7.22 -12.26
CA PRO A 81 -6.33 -8.13 -13.26
C PRO A 81 -5.55 -7.34 -14.33
N GLY A 82 -4.45 -7.93 -14.80
CA GLY A 82 -3.51 -7.27 -15.72
C GLY A 82 -2.48 -6.35 -15.05
N CYS A 83 -2.56 -6.14 -13.72
CA CYS A 83 -1.59 -5.35 -12.98
C CYS A 83 -0.66 -6.22 -12.13
N ARG A 84 0.62 -5.81 -12.04
CA ARG A 84 1.64 -6.46 -11.21
C ARG A 84 2.48 -5.44 -10.46
N ILE A 85 2.90 -5.81 -9.25
CA ILE A 85 3.87 -5.03 -8.47
C ILE A 85 5.24 -5.15 -9.13
N THR A 86 5.84 -4.00 -9.46
CA THR A 86 7.18 -3.91 -10.06
C THR A 86 8.22 -3.41 -9.08
N ARG A 87 7.81 -2.72 -8.02
CA ARG A 87 8.69 -2.31 -6.92
C ARG A 87 7.93 -2.37 -5.60
N TRP A 88 8.61 -2.87 -4.58
CA TRP A 88 8.13 -2.87 -3.21
C TRP A 88 9.30 -2.58 -2.27
N SER A 89 9.15 -1.59 -1.40
CA SER A 89 10.13 -1.32 -0.35
C SER A 89 9.46 -0.72 0.87
N HIS A 90 9.84 -1.20 2.05
CA HIS A 90 9.50 -0.55 3.31
C HIS A 90 10.77 -0.31 4.10
N THR A 91 11.07 0.97 4.30
CA THR A 91 12.29 1.42 4.94
C THR A 91 11.95 2.57 5.85
N LEU A 92 12.40 2.52 7.11
CA LEU A 92 12.19 3.59 8.08
C LEU A 92 10.70 3.97 8.22
N GLY A 93 9.82 2.97 8.26
CA GLY A 93 8.37 3.17 8.41
C GLY A 93 7.65 3.73 7.18
N THR A 94 8.34 3.91 6.04
CA THR A 94 7.75 4.39 4.79
C THR A 94 7.64 3.26 3.80
N LEU A 95 6.42 2.98 3.33
CA LEU A 95 6.14 2.07 2.23
C LEU A 95 6.26 2.83 0.91
N LYS A 96 6.90 2.21 -0.08
CA LYS A 96 6.87 2.62 -1.49
C LYS A 96 6.49 1.42 -2.35
N VAL A 97 5.54 1.62 -3.25
CA VAL A 97 5.04 0.60 -4.17
C VAL A 97 5.03 1.17 -5.57
N ALA A 98 5.49 0.39 -6.54
CA ALA A 98 5.26 0.67 -7.95
C ALA A 98 4.54 -0.53 -8.59
N VAL A 99 3.61 -0.23 -9.48
CA VAL A 99 2.77 -1.18 -10.20
C VAL A 99 2.83 -0.86 -11.68
N SER A 100 2.79 -1.91 -12.51
CA SER A 100 2.59 -1.81 -13.95
C SER A 100 1.37 -2.62 -14.34
N CYS A 101 0.52 -2.05 -15.18
CA CYS A 101 -0.64 -2.70 -15.76
C CYS A 101 -0.45 -2.88 -17.27
N ASP A 102 -0.86 -4.03 -17.80
CA ASP A 102 -0.88 -4.33 -19.22
C ASP A 102 -2.25 -4.01 -19.86
N ALA A 103 -2.41 -4.34 -21.14
CA ALA A 103 -3.61 -4.03 -21.91
C ALA A 103 -4.85 -4.84 -21.49
N THR A 104 -4.71 -5.87 -20.66
CA THR A 104 -5.84 -6.64 -20.12
C THR A 104 -6.51 -5.95 -18.94
N HIS A 105 -5.86 -4.93 -18.36
CA HIS A 105 -6.46 -4.11 -17.32
C HIS A 105 -7.56 -3.21 -17.90
N THR A 106 -8.69 -3.08 -17.21
CA THR A 106 -9.86 -2.29 -17.67
C THR A 106 -9.55 -0.81 -17.84
N GLY A 107 -8.66 -0.27 -17.00
CA GLY A 107 -8.14 1.10 -17.13
C GLY A 107 -7.12 1.30 -18.27
N GLY A 108 -6.75 0.24 -18.97
CA GLY A 108 -5.70 0.21 -19.99
C GLY A 108 -4.28 0.06 -19.42
N PRO A 109 -3.27 -0.07 -20.30
CA PRO A 109 -1.88 -0.23 -19.87
C PRO A 109 -1.37 1.05 -19.20
N GLY A 110 -0.50 0.89 -18.21
CA GLY A 110 0.01 2.04 -17.47
C GLY A 110 0.86 1.69 -16.25
N THR A 111 1.14 2.72 -15.45
CA THR A 111 1.95 2.61 -14.23
C THR A 111 1.31 3.35 -13.09
N MET A 112 1.49 2.86 -11.87
CA MET A 112 1.11 3.52 -10.64
C MET A 112 2.29 3.52 -9.66
N GLU A 113 2.49 4.63 -8.97
CA GLU A 113 3.44 4.75 -7.86
C GLU A 113 2.73 5.27 -6.62
N ALA A 114 3.01 4.66 -5.48
CA ALA A 114 2.42 5.02 -4.20
C ALA A 114 3.49 5.04 -3.11
N SER A 115 3.37 5.97 -2.17
CA SER A 115 4.28 6.11 -1.04
C SER A 115 3.58 6.70 0.17
N GLY A 116 4.05 6.31 1.35
CA GLY A 116 3.64 6.95 2.59
C GLY A 116 3.98 6.14 3.84
N PRO A 117 3.75 6.71 5.03
CA PRO A 117 3.95 6.00 6.29
C PRO A 117 3.04 4.77 6.40
N LEU A 118 3.64 3.67 6.86
CA LEU A 118 2.97 2.42 7.23
C LEU A 118 3.55 1.93 8.56
N SER A 119 2.67 1.69 9.53
CA SER A 119 3.00 1.16 10.85
C SER A 119 1.95 0.16 11.31
N ALA A 120 2.20 -0.48 12.47
CA ALA A 120 1.32 -1.49 13.03
C ALA A 120 -0.14 -1.03 13.20
N THR A 121 -0.40 0.24 13.49
CA THR A 121 -1.76 0.72 13.84
C THR A 121 -2.30 1.84 12.96
N ARG A 122 -1.52 2.31 11.99
CA ARG A 122 -1.91 3.39 11.07
C ARG A 122 -1.15 3.35 9.75
N PHE A 123 -1.78 3.86 8.71
CA PHE A 123 -1.14 4.16 7.43
C PHE A 123 -1.73 5.43 6.79
N ASP A 124 -0.93 6.07 5.94
CA ASP A 124 -1.34 7.18 5.08
C ASP A 124 -0.54 7.11 3.79
N ILE A 125 -1.13 6.51 2.77
CA ILE A 125 -0.47 6.21 1.49
C ILE A 125 -1.09 7.10 0.41
N ALA A 126 -0.27 7.87 -0.28
CA ALA A 126 -0.68 8.62 -1.46
C ALA A 126 -0.03 8.04 -2.71
N GLY A 127 -0.74 8.09 -3.83
CA GLY A 127 -0.19 7.61 -5.08
C GLY A 127 -0.75 8.32 -6.30
N THR A 128 -0.06 8.11 -7.41
CA THR A 128 -0.45 8.61 -8.72
C THR A 128 -0.34 7.49 -9.74
N SER A 129 -1.24 7.49 -10.71
CA SER A 129 -1.20 6.58 -11.84
C SER A 129 -1.30 7.33 -13.15
N ARG A 130 -0.68 6.76 -14.18
CA ARG A 130 -0.75 7.19 -15.58
C ARG A 130 -1.16 5.98 -16.39
N VAL A 131 -2.32 6.05 -17.02
CA VAL A 131 -2.90 4.93 -17.78
C VAL A 131 -3.36 5.42 -19.15
N GLN A 132 -3.30 4.53 -20.14
CA GLN A 132 -3.86 4.77 -21.46
C GLN A 132 -5.27 4.18 -21.52
N HIS A 133 -6.27 4.94 -21.10
CA HIS A 133 -7.65 4.46 -21.05
C HIS A 133 -8.19 4.21 -22.46
N PRO A 134 -8.84 3.06 -22.74
CA PRO A 134 -9.31 2.72 -24.09
C PRO A 134 -10.26 3.76 -24.70
N GLN A 135 -11.08 4.41 -23.87
CA GLN A 135 -12.09 5.39 -24.32
C GLN A 135 -11.68 6.85 -24.15
N PHE A 136 -10.81 7.17 -23.18
CA PHE A 136 -10.54 8.55 -22.78
C PHE A 136 -9.11 9.00 -23.11
N GLY A 137 -8.29 8.11 -23.67
CA GLY A 137 -6.90 8.41 -23.96
C GLY A 137 -6.03 8.42 -22.69
N PRO A 138 -4.93 9.18 -22.68
CA PRO A 138 -4.06 9.30 -21.51
C PRO A 138 -4.79 9.92 -20.32
N VAL A 139 -4.85 9.20 -19.20
CA VAL A 139 -5.45 9.67 -17.95
C VAL A 139 -4.40 9.65 -16.84
N THR A 140 -4.36 10.74 -16.07
CA THR A 140 -3.63 10.77 -14.79
C THR A 140 -4.62 10.78 -13.65
N SER A 141 -4.47 9.86 -12.71
CA SER A 141 -5.26 9.87 -11.46
C SER A 141 -4.35 9.89 -10.25
N GLY A 142 -4.85 10.47 -9.16
CA GLY A 142 -4.23 10.42 -7.85
C GLY A 142 -5.16 9.76 -6.85
N PHE A 143 -4.60 9.14 -5.82
CA PHE A 143 -5.37 8.64 -4.69
C PHE A 143 -4.65 8.93 -3.37
N ARG A 144 -5.41 8.96 -2.30
CA ARG A 144 -4.90 8.91 -0.93
C ARG A 144 -5.73 7.91 -0.14
N TYR A 145 -5.05 7.00 0.55
CA TYR A 145 -5.65 5.97 1.36
C TYR A 145 -5.06 6.02 2.77
N GLN A 146 -5.92 6.29 3.73
CA GLN A 146 -5.58 6.39 5.14
C GLN A 146 -6.28 5.30 5.91
N GLY A 147 -5.70 4.85 7.01
CA GLY A 147 -6.38 3.92 7.87
C GLY A 147 -5.80 3.82 9.26
N ARG A 148 -6.63 3.32 10.18
CA ARG A 148 -6.33 3.18 11.59
C ARG A 148 -6.92 1.89 12.16
N TYR A 149 -6.18 1.28 13.08
CA TYR A 149 -6.65 0.14 13.85
C TYR A 149 -7.74 0.56 14.85
N LEU A 150 -8.82 -0.21 14.92
CA LEU A 150 -9.96 0.03 15.81
C LEU A 150 -10.02 -0.92 17.01
N GLY A 151 -9.38 -2.09 16.93
CA GLY A 151 -9.47 -3.12 17.95
C GLY A 151 -9.67 -4.51 17.37
N ALA A 152 -10.08 -5.46 18.20
CA ALA A 152 -10.42 -6.81 17.73
C ALA A 152 -11.60 -6.78 16.75
N CYS A 153 -11.64 -7.74 15.82
CA CYS A 153 -12.81 -7.91 14.97
C CYS A 153 -14.04 -8.24 15.81
N LYS A 154 -15.18 -7.65 15.45
CA LYS A 154 -16.46 -8.00 16.05
C LYS A 154 -16.83 -9.42 15.58
N SER A 155 -17.19 -10.27 16.54
CA SER A 155 -17.75 -11.61 16.32
C SER A 155 -19.17 -11.56 15.80
#